data_AF-A0A2E6L184-F1
#
_entry.id   AF-A0A2E6L184-F1
#
_cell.length_a   1.000
_cell.length_b   1.000
_cell.length_c   1.000
_cell.angle_alpha   90.00
_cell.angle_beta   90.00
_cell.angle_gamma   90.00
#
_symmetry.space_group_name_H-M   'P 1'
#
loop_
_entity.id
_entity.type
_entity.pdbx_description
1 polymer ?
#
loop_
_entity_poly.entity_id
_entity_poly.type
_entity_poly.pdbx_seq_one_letter_code
_entity_poly.pdbx_strand_id
1 'polypeptide(L)' 'MKSLFFFFSLLSLSQAATLAHRYSFDTDATDSVGGNTGILEGGATISSGKLTLRGLGSSTAANRMTFTNPVDIGGN' A
#
# COMPACT_ATOMS: atom_id res chain seq x y z
N MET A 1 -6.27 35.70 -49.72
CA MET A 1 -6.13 35.73 -48.25
C MET A 1 -5.77 34.31 -47.81
N LYS A 2 -4.57 34.08 -47.28
CA LYS A 2 -4.11 32.74 -46.86
C LYS A 2 -4.54 32.55 -45.41
N SER A 3 -5.44 31.61 -45.14
CA SER A 3 -5.86 31.32 -43.77
C SER A 3 -4.71 30.65 -43.01
N LEU A 4 -4.41 31.18 -41.83
CA LEU A 4 -3.44 30.62 -40.89
C LEU A 4 -4.22 29.73 -39.92
N PHE A 5 -4.09 28.41 -40.06
CA PHE A 5 -4.67 27.46 -39.13
C PHE A 5 -3.78 27.34 -37.88
N PHE A 6 -4.31 27.69 -36.71
CA PHE A 6 -3.70 27.41 -35.41
C PHE A 6 -4.21 26.07 -34.89
N PHE A 7 -3.31 25.09 -34.73
CA PHE A 7 -3.59 23.85 -34.02
C PHE A 7 -3.23 24.04 -32.54
N PHE A 8 -4.24 24.03 -31.66
CA PHE A 8 -4.03 23.93 -30.21
C PHE A 8 -4.04 22.46 -29.82
N SER A 9 -2.88 21.90 -29.44
CA SER A 9 -2.82 20.54 -28.90
C SER A 9 -3.30 20.55 -27.45
N LEU A 10 -4.33 19.78 -27.13
CA LEU A 10 -4.72 19.50 -25.75
C LEU A 10 -3.66 18.59 -25.11
N LEU A 11 -2.91 19.11 -24.14
CA LEU A 11 -2.07 18.28 -23.26
C LEU A 11 -2.98 17.49 -22.32
N SER A 12 -3.12 16.19 -22.57
CA SER A 12 -3.72 15.27 -21.61
C SER A 12 -2.70 14.97 -20.52
N LEU A 13 -2.91 15.53 -19.31
CA LEU A 13 -2.16 15.14 -18.13
C LEU A 13 -2.75 13.84 -17.59
N SER A 14 -2.11 12.70 -17.86
CA SER A 14 -2.48 11.47 -17.17
C SER A 14 -2.03 11.57 -15.72
N GLN A 15 -2.99 11.59 -14.79
CA GLN A 15 -2.68 11.51 -13.37
C GLN A 15 -2.36 10.05 -13.04
N ALA A 16 -1.08 9.76 -12.82
CA ALA A 16 -0.65 8.44 -12.37
C ALA A 16 -1.14 8.18 -10.95
N ALA A 17 -1.65 6.98 -10.68
CA ALA A 17 -1.93 6.55 -9.32
C ALA A 17 -0.63 6.54 -8.51
N THR A 18 -0.65 7.15 -7.34
CA THR A 18 0.48 7.12 -6.41
C THR A 18 0.30 5.92 -5.50
N LEU A 19 1.32 5.06 -5.39
CA LEU A 19 1.29 3.96 -4.42
C LEU A 19 1.25 4.56 -3.02
N ALA A 20 0.23 4.24 -2.23
CA ALA A 20 0.07 4.81 -0.89
C ALA A 20 0.90 4.07 0.17
N HIS A 21 1.01 2.75 0.06
CA HIS A 21 1.65 1.89 1.07
C HIS A 21 2.38 0.71 0.40
N ARG A 22 3.53 0.30 0.97
CA ARG A 22 4.25 -0.91 0.54
C ARG A 22 5.03 -1.58 1.66
N TYR A 23 4.71 -2.85 1.89
CA TYR A 23 5.34 -3.73 2.88
C TYR A 23 6.06 -4.87 2.15
N SER A 24 7.39 -4.94 2.23
CA SER A 24 8.17 -5.96 1.52
C SER A 24 8.48 -7.20 2.35
N PHE A 25 8.41 -7.10 3.69
CA PHE A 25 8.70 -8.20 4.63
C PHE A 25 10.11 -8.80 4.52
N ASP A 26 11.05 -8.09 3.88
CA ASP A 26 12.45 -8.52 3.79
C ASP A 26 13.10 -8.60 5.18
N THR A 27 12.86 -7.58 6.00
CA THR A 27 13.38 -7.47 7.38
C THR A 27 12.29 -7.32 8.42
N ASP A 28 11.22 -6.57 8.11
CA ASP A 28 10.22 -6.13 9.07
C ASP A 28 8.90 -5.71 8.39
N ALA A 29 7.99 -5.17 9.19
CA ALA A 29 6.66 -4.73 8.78
C ALA A 29 6.60 -3.22 8.46
N THR A 30 7.75 -2.57 8.23
CA THR A 30 7.77 -1.14 7.92
C THR A 30 7.13 -0.85 6.56
N ASP A 31 6.27 0.18 6.53
CA ASP A 31 5.75 0.73 5.29
C ASP A 31 6.80 1.66 4.65
N SER A 32 7.36 1.22 3.54
CA SER A 32 8.42 1.93 2.82
C SER A 32 7.95 3.12 1.99
N VAL A 33 6.63 3.36 1.92
CA VAL A 33 6.05 4.41 1.07
C VAL A 33 5.22 5.40 1.88
N GLY A 34 4.24 4.92 2.65
CA GLY A 34 3.30 5.77 3.38
C GLY A 34 3.62 5.98 4.86
N GLY A 35 4.65 5.28 5.39
CA GLY A 35 5.06 5.36 6.80
C GLY A 35 4.09 4.73 7.81
N ASN A 36 3.01 4.08 7.37
CA ASN A 36 2.06 3.40 8.26
C ASN A 36 2.58 2.01 8.66
N THR A 37 3.50 1.94 9.61
CA THR A 37 4.17 0.70 9.99
C THR A 37 3.18 -0.36 10.50
N GLY A 38 3.37 -1.61 10.06
CA GLY A 38 2.61 -2.75 10.53
C GLY A 38 3.00 -3.19 11.93
N ILE A 39 2.04 -3.72 12.68
CA ILE A 39 2.24 -4.27 14.03
C ILE A 39 1.92 -5.76 13.99
N LEU A 40 2.87 -6.60 14.39
CA LEU A 40 2.70 -8.05 14.44
C LEU A 40 2.07 -8.47 15.78
N GLU A 41 0.97 -9.21 15.74
CA GLU A 41 0.21 -9.60 16.94
C GLU A 41 -0.09 -11.11 16.96
N GLY A 42 -0.37 -11.65 18.15
CA GLY A 42 -0.77 -13.05 18.38
C GLY A 42 0.35 -14.10 18.26
N GLY A 43 1.53 -13.69 17.80
CA GLY A 43 2.62 -14.61 17.41
C GLY A 43 2.96 -14.55 15.92
N ALA A 44 2.39 -13.58 15.18
CA ALA A 44 2.85 -13.28 13.82
C ALA A 44 4.34 -12.92 13.82
N THR A 45 5.07 -13.43 12.84
CA THR A 45 6.51 -13.18 12.69
C THR A 45 6.86 -12.90 11.25
N ILE A 46 7.92 -12.12 11.04
CA ILE A 46 8.58 -12.01 9.73
C ILE A 46 9.86 -12.83 9.78
N SER A 47 10.01 -13.74 8.83
CA SER A 47 11.21 -14.57 8.69
C SER A 47 11.37 -14.95 7.24
N SER A 48 12.62 -14.94 6.76
CA SER A 48 12.96 -15.38 5.41
C SER A 48 12.16 -14.65 4.32
N GLY A 49 11.97 -13.33 4.48
CA GLY A 49 11.28 -12.47 3.50
C GLY A 49 9.76 -12.60 3.50
N LYS A 50 9.15 -13.13 4.57
CA LYS A 50 7.71 -13.47 4.58
C LYS A 50 7.05 -13.19 5.92
N LEU A 51 5.88 -12.57 5.87
CA LEU A 51 4.94 -12.56 6.99
C LEU A 51 4.36 -13.96 7.19
N THR A 52 4.51 -14.51 8.39
CA THR A 52 4.01 -15.84 8.78
C THR A 52 2.88 -15.70 9.78
N LEU A 53 1.69 -16.17 9.41
CA LEU A 53 0.50 -16.21 10.26
C LEU A 53 0.10 -17.67 10.52
N ARG A 54 0.92 -18.41 11.28
CA ARG A 54 0.63 -19.83 11.58
C ARG A 54 -0.74 -19.95 12.28
N GLY A 55 -1.58 -20.87 11.84
CA GLY A 55 -2.98 -20.90 12.27
C GLY A 55 -3.16 -21.17 13.77
N LEU A 56 -3.89 -20.28 14.45
CA LEU A 56 -4.57 -20.55 15.73
C LEU A 56 -6.11 -20.56 15.54
N GLY A 57 -6.58 -20.65 14.29
CA GLY A 57 -7.98 -20.49 13.91
C GLY A 57 -8.32 -19.07 13.42
N SER A 58 -9.60 -18.79 13.20
CA SER A 58 -10.11 -17.48 12.75
C SER A 58 -10.79 -16.78 13.92
N SER A 59 -10.00 -16.16 14.79
CA SER A 59 -10.50 -15.34 15.91
C SER A 59 -9.62 -14.11 16.10
N THR A 60 -10.04 -13.17 16.95
CA THR A 60 -9.22 -12.02 17.34
C THR A 60 -7.99 -12.40 18.18
N ALA A 61 -7.89 -13.65 18.63
CA ALA A 61 -6.69 -14.20 19.25
C ALA A 61 -5.71 -14.80 18.22
N ALA A 62 -6.09 -14.88 16.94
CA ALA A 62 -5.23 -15.42 15.90
C ALA A 62 -4.09 -14.46 15.52
N ASN A 63 -3.07 -15.04 14.88
CA ASN A 63 -1.96 -14.32 14.30
C ASN A 63 -2.45 -13.32 13.25
N ARG A 64 -2.02 -12.06 13.37
CA ARG A 64 -2.35 -11.00 12.42
C ARG A 64 -1.26 -9.95 12.35
N MET A 65 -1.31 -9.15 11.29
CA MET A 65 -0.65 -7.85 11.21
C MET A 65 -1.73 -6.77 11.24
N THR A 66 -1.60 -5.80 12.12
CA THR A 66 -2.39 -4.56 12.14
C THR A 66 -1.52 -3.39 11.71
N PHE A 67 -2.01 -2.16 11.83
CA PHE A 67 -1.32 -0.94 11.38
C PHE A 67 -1.30 0.10 12.49
N THR A 68 -0.25 0.91 12.55
CA THR A 68 -0.15 2.03 13.51
C THR A 68 -1.27 3.05 13.36
N ASN A 69 -1.77 3.25 12.14
CA ASN A 69 -2.86 4.14 11.79
C ASN A 69 -3.85 3.41 10.85
N PRO A 70 -5.11 3.85 10.73
CA PRO A 70 -6.02 3.32 9.72
C PRO A 70 -5.42 3.42 8.31
N VAL A 71 -5.61 2.37 7.50
CA VAL A 71 -5.27 2.39 6.08
C VAL A 71 -6.49 2.90 5.32
N ASP A 72 -6.32 4.00 4.59
CA ASP A 72 -7.33 4.46 3.65
C ASP A 72 -7.32 3.55 2.41
N ILE A 73 -8.48 3.04 2.02
CA ILE A 73 -8.68 2.19 0.84
C ILE A 73 -9.33 2.99 -0.31
N GLY A 74 -9.55 4.29 -0.09
CA GLY A 74 -10.40 5.12 -0.92
C GLY A 74 -11.86 4.93 -0.54
N GLY A 75 -12.62 6.04 -0.50
CA GLY A 75 -14.06 5.99 -0.28
C GLY A 75 -14.77 5.12 -1.33
N ASN A 76 -15.74 4.33 -0.87
CA ASN A 76 -16.54 3.43 -1.69
C ASN A 76 -17.59 4.20 -2.51
#